data_AF-A0A349BZL7-F1
#
_entry.id   AF-A0A349BZL7-F1
#
_cell.length_a   1.000
_cell.length_b   1.000
_cell.length_c   1.000
_cell.angle_alpha   90.00
_cell.angle_beta   90.00
_cell.angle_gamma   90.00
#
_symmetry.space_group_name_H-M   'P 1'
#
loop_
_entity.id
_entity.type
_entity.pdbx_description
1 polymer ?
#
loop_
_entity_poly.entity_id
_entity_poly.type
_entity_poly.pdbx_seq_one_letter_code
_entity_poly.pdbx_strand_id
1 'polypeptide(L)' 'LLSIFSEAEVNIEYMYAFLGGSDVKSAYMIFRVADTKGAEARLTKKGLRVLTQEDIANI' A
#
# COMPACT_ATOMS: atom_id res chain seq x y z
N LEU A 1 -4.81 -3.16 -8.68
CA LEU A 1 -4.48 -2.47 -7.42
C LEU A 1 -5.20 -1.13 -7.31
N LEU A 2 -4.95 -0.16 -8.19
CA LEU A 2 -5.59 1.17 -8.13
C LEU A 2 -7.13 1.13 -8.20
N SER A 3 -7.71 0.17 -8.93
CA SER A 3 -9.16 -0.06 -8.93
C SER A 3 -9.72 -0.32 -7.53
N ILE A 4 -8.98 -1.03 -6.68
CA ILE A 4 -9.39 -1.33 -5.30
C ILE A 4 -9.41 -0.05 -4.45
N PHE A 5 -8.46 0.87 -4.66
CA PHE A 5 -8.47 2.17 -3.99
C PHE A 5 -9.68 3.00 -4.40
N SER A 6 -10.03 2.99 -5.69
CA SER A 6 -11.23 3.66 -6.20
C SER A 6 -12.51 3.06 -5.63
N GLU A 7 -12.65 1.74 -5.63
CA GLU A 7 -13.82 1.05 -5.04
C GLU A 7 -13.92 1.22 -3.53
N ALA A 8 -12.79 1.41 -2.85
CA ALA A 8 -12.71 1.65 -1.42
C ALA A 8 -12.86 3.14 -1.07
N GLU A 9 -13.12 4.01 -2.06
CA GLU A 9 -13.21 5.47 -1.86
C GLU A 9 -11.99 6.02 -1.08
N VAL A 10 -10.80 5.58 -1.48
CA VAL A 10 -9.52 6.04 -0.92
C VAL A 10 -8.84 6.95 -1.92
N ASN A 11 -8.75 8.23 -1.58
CA ASN A 11 -8.04 9.21 -2.40
C ASN A 11 -6.52 9.11 -2.18
N ILE A 12 -5.77 9.03 -3.28
CA ILE A 12 -4.29 8.97 -3.28
C ILE A 12 -3.78 10.37 -3.62
N GLU A 13 -2.92 10.93 -2.76
CA GLU A 13 -2.25 12.21 -3.00
C GLU A 13 -1.04 12.02 -3.91
N TYR A 14 -0.19 11.05 -3.57
CA TYR A 14 0.95 10.62 -4.37
C TYR A 14 1.34 9.19 -4.00
N MET A 15 2.13 8.55 -4.87
CA MET A 15 2.65 7.21 -4.63
C MET A 15 4.11 7.09 -5.04
N TYR A 16 4.84 6.25 -4.32
CA TYR A 16 6.17 5.79 -4.68
C TYR A 16 6.16 4.28 -4.90
N ALA A 17 6.93 3.80 -5.87
CA ALA A 17 7.09 2.38 -6.14
C ALA A 17 8.57 2.03 -6.20
N PHE A 18 8.94 0.95 -5.53
CA PHE A 18 10.31 0.45 -5.45
C PHE A 18 10.32 -1.05 -5.77
N LEU A 19 11.31 -1.48 -6.55
CA LEU A 19 11.58 -2.91 -6.74
C LEU A 19 12.28 -3.42 -5.48
N GLY A 20 11.82 -4.54 -4.93
CA GLY A 20 12.40 -5.13 -3.72
C GLY A 20 13.74 -5.77 -4.01
N GLY A 21 14.84 -5.07 -3.71
CA GLY A 21 16.19 -5.62 -3.63
C GLY A 21 16.63 -6.60 -4.72
N SER A 22 17.54 -7.51 -4.36
CA SER A 22 18.18 -8.48 -5.26
C SER A 22 17.23 -9.57 -5.78
N ASP A 23 16.03 -9.71 -5.19
CA ASP A 23 15.06 -10.75 -5.50
C ASP A 23 13.87 -10.12 -6.23
N VAL A 24 13.94 -10.09 -7.57
CA VAL A 24 13.09 -9.34 -8.53
C VAL A 24 11.61 -9.78 -8.53
N LYS A 25 11.16 -10.52 -7.53
CA LYS A 25 9.81 -11.10 -7.43
C LYS A 25 8.83 -10.23 -6.66
N SER A 26 9.30 -9.20 -5.95
CA SER A 26 8.47 -8.34 -5.11
C SER A 26 8.63 -6.87 -5.48
N ALA A 27 7.51 -6.16 -5.59
CA ALA A 27 7.47 -4.71 -5.73
C ALA A 27 6.73 -4.11 -4.53
N TYR A 28 7.30 -3.05 -3.97
CA TYR A 28 6.77 -2.35 -2.81
C TYR A 28 6.22 -0.99 -3.26
N MET A 29 5.04 -0.65 -2.76
CA MET A 29 4.36 0.59 -3.12
C MET A 29 3.98 1.33 -1.84
N ILE A 30 4.38 2.60 -1.75
CA ILE A 30 4.03 3.49 -0.66
C ILE A 30 2.99 4.47 -1.19
N PHE A 31 1.82 4.50 -0.55
CA PHE A 31 0.74 5.40 -0.90
C PHE A 31 0.58 6.45 0.18
N ARG A 32 0.62 7.73 -0.23
CA ARG A 32 0.13 8.81 0.61
C ARG A 32 -1.35 9.01 0.32
N VAL A 33 -2.16 9.01 1.37
CA VAL A 33 -3.61 9.19 1.33
C VAL A 33 -4.04 10.22 2.36
N ALA A 34 -5.19 10.85 2.14
CA ALA A 34 -5.71 11.89 3.02
C ALA A 34 -6.12 11.34 4.41
N ASP A 35 -6.74 10.16 4.45
CA ASP A 35 -7.16 9.47 5.68
C ASP A 35 -6.50 8.09 5.77
N THR A 36 -5.35 8.03 6.44
CA THR A 36 -4.55 6.80 6.57
C THR A 36 -5.28 5.71 7.34
N LYS A 37 -5.97 6.04 8.44
CA LYS A 37 -6.66 5.03 9.26
C LYS A 37 -7.87 4.45 8.55
N GLY A 38 -8.67 5.30 7.90
CA GLY A 38 -9.81 4.83 7.11
C GLY A 38 -9.37 4.03 5.89
N ALA A 39 -8.31 4.46 5.21
CA ALA A 39 -7.74 3.72 4.09
C ALA A 39 -7.24 2.34 4.51
N GLU A 40 -6.47 2.23 5.60
CA GLU A 40 -6.00 0.96 6.15
C GLU A 40 -7.17 -0.01 6.41
N ALA A 41 -8.22 0.46 7.08
CA ALA A 41 -9.39 -0.34 7.39
C ALA A 41 -10.16 -0.80 6.14
N ARG A 42 -10.34 0.09 5.15
CA ARG A 42 -11.06 -0.24 3.90
C ARG A 42 -10.27 -1.16 2.98
N LEU A 43 -8.95 -0.94 2.87
CA LEU A 43 -8.06 -1.73 2.01
C LEU A 43 -7.79 -3.13 2.58
N THR A 44 -7.65 -3.25 3.91
CA THR A 44 -7.49 -4.56 4.57
C THR A 44 -8.73 -5.43 4.38
N LYS A 45 -9.94 -4.84 4.46
CA LYS A 45 -11.20 -5.54 4.17
C LYS A 45 -11.31 -6.03 2.73
N LYS A 46 -10.61 -5.37 1.79
CA LYS A 46 -10.55 -5.75 0.37
C LYS A 46 -9.42 -6.76 0.08
N GLY A 47 -8.71 -7.24 1.10
CA GLY A 47 -7.66 -8.26 0.98
C GLY A 47 -6.27 -7.73 0.64
N LEU A 48 -6.04 -6.41 0.72
CA LEU A 48 -4.68 -5.87 0.61
C LEU A 48 -3.92 -6.09 1.92
N ARG A 49 -2.69 -6.59 1.81
CA ARG A 49 -1.74 -6.60 2.91
C ARG A 49 -1.11 -5.21 3.05
N VAL A 50 -1.34 -4.58 4.20
CA VAL A 50 -0.60 -3.38 4.61
C VAL A 50 0.67 -3.83 5.34
N LEU A 51 1.79 -3.17 5.03
CA LEU A 51 3.09 -3.49 5.64
C LEU A 51 3.29 -2.66 6.92
N THR A 52 3.74 -3.34 7.96
CA THR A 52 4.14 -2.71 9.22
C THR A 52 5.55 -2.11 9.10
N GLN A 53 5.96 -1.33 10.10
CA GLN A 53 7.33 -0.82 10.16
C GLN A 53 8.37 -1.96 10.24
N GLU A 54 8.02 -3.08 10.88
CA GLU A 54 8.88 -4.27 10.94
C GLU A 54 8.98 -4.98 9.59
N ASP A 55 7.86 -5.06 8.84
CA ASP A 55 7.90 -5.56 7.46
C ASP A 55 8.84 -4.71 6.59
N ILE A 56 8.84 -3.39 6.79
CA ILE A 56 9.66 -2.44 6.03
C ILE A 56 11.14 -2.52 6.42
N ALA A 57 11.46 -2.74 7.70
CA ALA A 57 12.84 -2.82 8.18
C ALA A 57 13.62 -4.01 7.60
N ASN A 58 12.91 -5.01 7.06
CA ASN A 58 13.48 -6.24 6.50
C ASN A 58 13.40 -6.30 4.96
N ILE A 59 13.09 -5.18 4.29
CA ILE A 59 13.08 -5.05 2.81
C ILE A 59 14.47 -4.70 2.29
#